data_AF-A0A976LQ88-F1
#
_entry.id   AF-A0A976LQ88-F1
#
_cell.length_a   1.000
_cell.length_b   1.000
_cell.length_c   1.000
_cell.angle_alpha   90.00
_cell.angle_beta   90.00
_cell.angle_gamma   90.00
#
_symmetry.space_group_name_H-M   'P 1'
#
loop_
_entity.id
_entity.type
_entity.pdbx_description
1 polymer ?
#
loop_
_entity_poly.entity_id
_entity_poly.type
_entity_poly.pdbx_seq_one_letter_code
_entity_poly.pdbx_strand_id
1 'polypeptide(L)'
;MKSIVQLIRKRISCRTYEGKAVEEEKVAQLSDFLSRNTRGPFGSILRFKLLDLTELERKEIKTLGTYGVIKGARLFIVGTVTRGYKAMEDYGYCMEKNILVATDLDLGTCWLGGTFNRSGFAGRMNVADKELLPAVSPIGYVKDKRSRTDNLFRFIAASNKRKPWSELFYDGSFKIPLVEKRAEKYVIPLESVRLGPSASNRQPWRICKEQDKNVFH
;
A
#
# COMPACT_ATOMS: atom_id res chain seq x y z
N MET A 1 7.28 14.03 14.59
CA MET A 1 6.95 13.51 13.24
C MET A 1 8.06 12.57 12.78
N LYS A 2 7.74 11.36 12.30
CA LYS A 2 8.74 10.44 11.76
C LYS A 2 9.15 10.91 10.36
N SER A 3 10.39 10.67 9.93
CA SER A 3 10.78 10.97 8.55
C SER A 3 10.11 10.01 7.57
N ILE A 4 9.93 10.42 6.31
CA ILE A 4 9.32 9.57 5.28
C ILE A 4 10.08 8.24 5.11
N VAL A 5 11.41 8.27 5.22
CA VAL A 5 12.27 7.07 5.14
C VAL A 5 12.00 6.13 6.31
N GLN A 6 11.80 6.67 7.52
CA GLN A 6 11.44 5.86 8.69
C GLN A 6 10.05 5.22 8.52
N LEU A 7 9.08 5.94 7.96
CA LEU A 7 7.74 5.41 7.68
C LEU A 7 7.79 4.27 6.66
N ILE A 8 8.52 4.44 5.55
CA ILE A 8 8.69 3.39 4.53
C ILE A 8 9.31 2.13 5.14
N ARG A 9 10.32 2.28 6.01
CA ARG A 9 10.95 1.15 6.71
C ARG A 9 10.02 0.49 7.73
N LYS A 10 9.23 1.28 8.46
CA LYS A 10 8.29 0.81 9.49
C LYS A 10 7.09 0.08 8.88
N ARG A 11 6.63 0.52 7.70
CA ARG A 11 5.43 -0.02 7.06
C ARG A 11 5.60 -1.51 6.79
N ILE A 12 4.61 -2.28 7.21
CA ILE A 12 4.50 -3.72 6.97
C ILE A 12 3.07 -4.08 6.56
N SER A 13 2.91 -5.19 5.84
CA SER A 13 1.57 -5.67 5.46
C SER A 13 0.98 -6.49 6.60
N CYS A 14 0.03 -5.91 7.34
CA CYS A 14 -0.65 -6.52 8.47
C CYS A 14 -2.01 -7.10 8.06
N ARG A 15 -2.30 -8.32 8.51
CA ARG A 15 -3.57 -9.00 8.25
C ARG A 15 -4.35 -9.38 9.51
N THR A 16 -3.80 -9.11 10.69
CA THR A 16 -4.45 -9.41 11.97
C THR A 16 -4.43 -8.17 12.86
N TYR A 17 -5.60 -7.72 13.24
CA TYR A 17 -5.83 -6.48 13.98
C TYR A 17 -6.43 -6.77 15.35
N GLU A 18 -6.20 -5.89 16.31
CA GLU A 18 -6.64 -6.07 17.71
C GLU A 18 -8.15 -5.98 17.89
N GLY A 19 -8.87 -5.39 16.94
CA GLY A 19 -10.29 -5.07 17.08
C GLY A 19 -10.58 -3.86 17.96
N LYS A 20 -9.55 -3.26 18.57
CA LYS A 20 -9.62 -1.96 19.26
C LYS A 20 -10.07 -0.88 18.28
N ALA A 21 -11.00 -0.02 18.71
CA ALA A 21 -11.41 1.15 17.94
C ALA A 21 -10.22 2.11 17.74
N VAL A 22 -10.16 2.73 16.57
CA VAL A 22 -9.19 3.81 16.30
C VAL A 22 -9.77 5.10 16.85
N GLU A 23 -8.93 5.89 17.53
CA GLU A 23 -9.28 7.15 18.16
C GLU A 23 -9.82 8.14 17.11
N GLU A 24 -10.85 8.91 17.48
CA GLU A 24 -11.56 9.83 16.58
C GLU A 24 -10.62 10.86 15.94
N GLU A 25 -9.63 11.36 16.70
CA GLU A 25 -8.61 12.28 16.20
C GLU A 25 -7.80 11.67 15.03
N LYS A 26 -7.37 10.41 15.16
CA LYS A 26 -6.64 9.70 14.10
C LYS A 26 -7.53 9.44 12.89
N VAL A 27 -8.80 9.09 13.13
CA VAL A 27 -9.80 8.92 12.07
C VAL A 27 -10.02 10.22 11.30
N ALA A 28 -10.18 11.34 12.00
CA ALA A 28 -10.36 12.66 11.42
C ALA A 28 -9.12 13.08 10.62
N GLN A 29 -7.93 12.95 11.19
CA GLN A 29 -6.66 13.28 10.54
C GLN A 29 -6.45 12.46 9.26
N LEU A 30 -6.69 11.15 9.31
CA LEU A 30 -6.59 10.31 8.12
C LEU A 30 -7.64 10.70 7.08
N SER A 31 -8.89 10.87 7.48
CA SER A 31 -10.00 11.22 6.57
C SER A 31 -9.78 12.57 5.87
N ASP A 32 -9.28 13.57 6.59
CA ASP A 32 -8.88 14.86 6.01
C ASP A 32 -7.80 14.66 4.93
N PHE A 33 -6.74 13.91 5.23
CA PHE A 33 -5.69 13.63 4.24
C PHE A 33 -6.23 12.88 3.01
N LEU A 34 -7.07 11.86 3.21
CA LEU A 34 -7.71 11.11 2.13
C LEU A 34 -8.51 12.03 1.20
N SER A 35 -9.24 12.99 1.78
CA SER A 35 -10.10 13.91 1.02
C SER A 35 -9.31 14.90 0.15
N ARG A 36 -8.06 15.21 0.54
CA ARG A 36 -7.17 16.13 -0.18
C ARG A 36 -6.26 15.42 -1.20
N ASN A 37 -6.10 14.10 -1.10
CA ASN A 37 -5.22 13.32 -1.98
C ASN A 37 -5.96 12.85 -3.25
N THR A 38 -6.34 13.80 -4.10
CA THR A 38 -7.30 13.60 -5.20
C THR A 38 -6.69 13.55 -6.60
N ARG A 39 -5.38 13.74 -6.75
CA ARG A 39 -4.72 13.74 -8.06
C ARG A 39 -3.34 13.09 -8.01
N GLY A 40 -3.10 12.19 -8.96
CA GLY A 40 -1.79 11.55 -9.16
C GLY A 40 -0.88 12.33 -10.10
N PRO A 41 0.41 11.96 -10.19
CA PRO A 41 1.40 12.62 -11.04
C PRO A 41 1.06 12.63 -12.54
N PHE A 42 0.27 11.68 -13.03
CA PHE A 42 -0.19 11.62 -14.42
C PHE A 42 -1.57 12.25 -14.65
N GLY A 43 -2.14 12.89 -13.62
CA GLY A 43 -3.30 13.76 -13.71
C GLY A 43 -4.66 13.09 -13.49
N SER A 44 -4.69 11.78 -13.23
CA SER A 44 -5.92 11.03 -12.94
C SER A 44 -6.59 11.57 -11.68
N ILE A 45 -7.93 11.62 -11.69
CA ILE A 45 -8.74 12.06 -10.55
C ILE A 45 -9.02 10.85 -9.65
N LEU A 46 -8.81 11.02 -8.35
CA LEU A 46 -8.99 9.98 -7.33
C LEU A 46 -9.96 10.45 -6.25
N ARG A 47 -10.69 9.49 -5.68
CA ARG A 47 -11.47 9.70 -4.46
C ARG A 47 -11.13 8.60 -3.47
N PHE A 48 -10.71 8.99 -2.27
CA PHE A 48 -10.51 8.08 -1.15
C PHE A 48 -11.52 8.36 -0.04
N LYS A 49 -12.00 7.30 0.60
CA LYS A 49 -12.82 7.38 1.80
C LYS A 49 -12.33 6.36 2.82
N LEU A 50 -12.59 6.68 4.09
CA LEU A 50 -12.52 5.72 5.16
C LEU A 50 -13.92 5.17 5.43
N LEU A 51 -14.09 3.86 5.31
CA LEU A 51 -15.36 3.18 5.59
C LEU A 51 -15.24 2.35 6.86
N ASP A 52 -16.18 2.50 7.79
CA ASP A 52 -16.37 1.59 8.92
C ASP A 52 -17.42 0.54 8.55
N LEU A 53 -17.01 -0.73 8.53
CA LEU A 53 -17.90 -1.85 8.20
C LEU A 53 -18.59 -2.36 9.46
N THR A 54 -19.92 -2.47 9.38
CA THR A 54 -20.77 -3.04 10.42
C THR A 54 -20.48 -4.52 10.65
N GLU A 55 -20.99 -5.08 11.75
CA GLU A 55 -20.84 -6.51 12.04
C GLU A 55 -21.40 -7.42 10.94
N LEU A 56 -22.56 -7.03 10.40
CA LEU A 56 -23.25 -7.76 9.33
C LEU A 56 -22.42 -7.73 8.05
N GLU A 57 -21.95 -6.56 7.63
CA GLU A 57 -21.10 -6.43 6.44
C GLU A 57 -19.80 -7.22 6.59
N ARG A 58 -19.21 -7.23 7.80
CA ARG A 58 -18.03 -8.07 8.08
C ARG A 58 -18.33 -9.56 7.99
N LYS A 59 -19.57 -10.01 8.29
CA LYS A 59 -19.98 -11.41 8.14
C LYS A 59 -20.26 -11.75 6.67
N GLU A 60 -20.96 -10.90 5.93
CA GLU A 60 -21.23 -11.07 4.49
C GLU A 60 -19.94 -11.09 3.65
N ILE A 61 -18.97 -10.24 4.00
CA ILE A 61 -17.67 -10.21 3.33
C ILE A 61 -16.84 -11.48 3.66
N LYS A 62 -17.04 -12.08 4.84
CA LYS A 62 -16.40 -13.36 5.20
C LYS A 62 -17.00 -14.55 4.45
N THR A 63 -18.31 -14.57 4.20
CA THR A 63 -19.00 -15.67 3.52
C THR A 63 -18.76 -15.68 2.00
N LEU A 64 -18.50 -14.52 1.38
CA LEU A 64 -18.16 -14.38 -0.05
C LEU A 64 -16.73 -14.83 -0.43
N GLY A 65 -16.08 -15.66 0.40
CA GLY A 65 -14.82 -16.35 0.06
C GLY A 65 -13.57 -15.46 -0.12
N THR A 66 -13.66 -14.15 0.06
CA THR A 66 -12.60 -13.20 -0.34
C THR A 66 -11.80 -12.61 0.82
N TYR A 67 -12.05 -13.03 2.06
CA TYR A 67 -11.41 -12.47 3.25
C TYR A 67 -11.05 -13.49 4.36
N GLY A 68 -10.63 -14.71 4.01
CA GLY A 68 -10.11 -15.66 4.99
C GLY A 68 -8.82 -15.19 5.71
N VAL A 69 -8.14 -14.18 5.17
CA VAL A 69 -6.82 -13.73 5.64
C VAL A 69 -6.86 -12.49 6.55
N ILE A 70 -7.85 -11.60 6.45
CA ILE A 70 -7.94 -10.41 7.33
C ILE A 70 -8.80 -10.71 8.55
N LYS A 71 -8.26 -10.45 9.74
CA LYS A 71 -8.93 -10.70 11.02
C LYS A 71 -8.95 -9.43 11.86
N GLY A 72 -10.12 -9.06 12.39
CA GLY A 72 -10.26 -7.99 13.37
C GLY A 72 -10.25 -6.55 12.81
N ALA A 73 -10.19 -6.36 11.48
CA ALA A 73 -10.30 -5.04 10.88
C ALA A 73 -11.77 -4.61 10.76
N ARG A 74 -12.04 -3.34 11.05
CA ARG A 74 -13.36 -2.69 10.90
C ARG A 74 -13.33 -1.55 9.89
N LEU A 75 -12.26 -0.75 9.95
CA LEU A 75 -12.03 0.39 9.09
C LEU A 75 -11.25 -0.02 7.83
N PHE A 76 -11.65 0.55 6.70
CA PHE A 76 -11.01 0.33 5.40
C PHE A 76 -10.80 1.65 4.67
N ILE A 77 -9.57 1.87 4.19
CA ILE A 77 -9.30 2.86 3.15
C ILE A 77 -9.77 2.26 1.82
N VAL A 78 -10.66 2.98 1.15
CA VAL A 78 -11.22 2.59 -0.14
C VAL A 78 -10.99 3.72 -1.12
N GLY A 79 -10.42 3.38 -2.27
CA GLY A 79 -10.05 4.36 -3.28
C GLY A 79 -10.66 4.04 -4.63
N THR A 80 -10.97 5.09 -5.38
CA THR A 80 -11.38 5.03 -6.78
C THR A 80 -10.48 5.92 -7.62
N VAL A 81 -10.34 5.60 -8.91
CA VAL A 81 -9.62 6.42 -9.89
C VAL A 81 -10.39 6.45 -11.20
N THR A 82 -10.48 7.62 -11.84
CA THR A 82 -11.03 7.72 -13.19
C THR A 82 -10.15 6.97 -14.19
N ARG A 83 -10.75 6.16 -15.07
CA ARG A 83 -10.06 5.48 -16.17
C ARG A 83 -9.34 6.51 -17.05
N GLY A 84 -8.09 6.26 -17.36
CA GLY A 84 -7.27 7.17 -18.15
C GLY A 84 -5.82 6.74 -18.28
N TYR A 85 -5.00 7.61 -18.88
CA TYR A 85 -3.57 7.41 -19.01
C TYR A 85 -2.93 7.23 -17.62
N LYS A 86 -2.24 6.10 -17.43
CA LYS A 86 -1.54 5.76 -16.18
C LYS A 86 -2.39 5.84 -14.90
N ALA A 87 -3.69 5.57 -15.02
CA ALA A 87 -4.63 5.61 -13.89
C ALA A 87 -4.25 4.66 -12.74
N MET A 88 -3.68 3.49 -13.06
CA MET A 88 -3.28 2.50 -12.06
C MET A 88 -2.02 2.92 -11.30
N GLU A 89 -1.09 3.58 -11.99
CA GLU A 89 0.12 4.18 -11.41
C GLU A 89 -0.24 5.35 -10.50
N ASP A 90 -1.13 6.23 -10.94
CA ASP A 90 -1.67 7.33 -10.11
C ASP A 90 -2.37 6.78 -8.86
N TYR A 91 -3.16 5.73 -9.02
CA TYR A 91 -3.78 5.02 -7.88
C TYR A 91 -2.73 4.47 -6.92
N GLY A 92 -1.74 3.76 -7.44
CA GLY A 92 -0.62 3.21 -6.68
C GLY A 92 0.09 4.28 -5.85
N TYR A 93 0.45 5.38 -6.51
CA TYR A 93 1.14 6.53 -5.91
C TYR A 93 0.33 7.15 -4.77
N CYS A 94 -0.94 7.50 -5.02
CA CYS A 94 -1.79 8.14 -4.03
C CYS A 94 -2.16 7.20 -2.88
N MET A 95 -2.45 5.93 -3.16
CA MET A 95 -2.79 4.96 -2.11
C MET A 95 -1.59 4.66 -1.21
N GLU A 96 -0.37 4.59 -1.73
CA GLU A 96 0.82 4.40 -0.87
C GLU A 96 1.07 5.63 0.02
N LYS A 97 0.80 6.86 -0.46
CA LYS A 97 0.80 8.05 0.42
C LYS A 97 -0.18 7.88 1.59
N ASN A 98 -1.41 7.41 1.32
CA ASN A 98 -2.42 7.17 2.35
C ASN A 98 -1.94 6.11 3.36
N ILE A 99 -1.29 5.04 2.88
CA ILE A 99 -0.72 3.99 3.72
C ILE A 99 0.40 4.50 4.62
N LEU A 100 1.26 5.39 4.11
CA LEU A 100 2.33 5.98 4.91
C LEU A 100 1.79 6.95 5.98
N VAL A 101 0.70 7.68 5.69
CA VAL A 101 -0.01 8.49 6.71
C VAL A 101 -0.59 7.59 7.79
N ALA A 102 -1.29 6.51 7.42
CA ALA A 102 -1.79 5.53 8.40
C ALA A 102 -0.65 4.92 9.24
N THR A 103 0.51 4.67 8.62
CA THR A 103 1.71 4.16 9.32
C THR A 103 2.27 5.18 10.31
N ASP A 104 2.23 6.48 10.01
CA ASP A 104 2.68 7.53 10.93
C ASP A 104 1.78 7.61 12.16
N LEU A 105 0.48 7.38 11.97
CA LEU A 105 -0.54 7.24 13.03
C LEU A 105 -0.47 5.92 13.80
N ASP A 106 0.56 5.10 13.53
CA ASP A 106 0.80 3.79 14.13
C ASP A 106 -0.30 2.75 13.85
N LEU A 107 -0.98 2.88 12.70
CA LEU A 107 -1.97 1.94 12.21
C LEU A 107 -1.34 0.98 11.19
N GLY A 108 -1.66 -0.30 11.33
CA GLY A 108 -1.30 -1.32 10.35
C GLY A 108 -2.17 -1.23 9.10
N THR A 109 -1.63 -1.66 7.96
CA THR A 109 -2.31 -1.64 6.66
C THR A 109 -2.01 -2.91 5.86
N CYS A 110 -2.80 -3.20 4.83
CA CYS A 110 -2.46 -4.21 3.84
C CYS A 110 -3.14 -3.93 2.51
N TRP A 111 -2.35 -3.88 1.43
CA TRP A 111 -2.89 -3.83 0.07
C TRP A 111 -3.75 -5.07 -0.24
N LEU A 112 -4.99 -4.84 -0.67
CA LEU A 112 -5.92 -5.86 -1.14
C LEU A 112 -6.44 -5.50 -2.53
N GLY A 113 -5.75 -5.98 -3.56
CA GLY A 113 -6.12 -5.79 -4.96
C GLY A 113 -6.75 -7.02 -5.62
N GLY A 114 -6.39 -8.23 -5.18
CA GLY A 114 -6.87 -9.49 -5.78
C GLY A 114 -8.18 -9.99 -5.17
N THR A 115 -8.16 -10.34 -3.89
CA THR A 115 -9.32 -10.94 -3.19
C THR A 115 -9.96 -9.93 -2.24
N PHE A 116 -11.07 -9.33 -2.65
CA PHE A 116 -11.97 -8.56 -1.80
C PHE A 116 -13.37 -8.43 -2.43
N ASN A 117 -14.40 -8.12 -1.62
CA ASN A 117 -15.76 -7.85 -2.10
C ASN A 117 -15.83 -6.52 -2.87
N ARG A 118 -15.37 -6.51 -4.12
CA ARG A 118 -15.27 -5.29 -4.93
C ARG A 118 -16.62 -4.63 -5.18
N SER A 119 -17.68 -5.41 -5.43
CA SER A 119 -19.03 -4.88 -5.65
C SER A 119 -19.60 -4.21 -4.39
N GLY A 120 -19.42 -4.82 -3.22
CA GLY A 120 -19.85 -4.21 -1.95
C GLY A 120 -19.18 -2.86 -1.68
N PHE A 121 -17.85 -2.79 -1.86
CA PHE A 121 -17.13 -1.52 -1.72
C PHE A 121 -17.48 -0.52 -2.83
N ALA A 122 -17.73 -0.99 -4.06
CA ALA A 122 -18.12 -0.12 -5.16
C ALA A 122 -19.49 0.54 -4.91
N GLY A 123 -20.45 -0.21 -4.37
CA GLY A 123 -21.75 0.32 -3.96
C GLY A 123 -21.61 1.41 -2.88
N ARG A 124 -20.82 1.16 -1.84
CA ARG A 124 -20.56 2.17 -0.77
C ARG A 124 -19.84 3.42 -1.28
N MET A 125 -19.05 3.30 -2.34
CA MET A 125 -18.32 4.42 -2.95
C MET A 125 -19.12 5.16 -4.02
N ASN A 126 -20.31 4.66 -4.41
CA ASN A 126 -21.06 5.10 -5.59
C ASN A 126 -20.14 5.21 -6.81
N VAL A 127 -19.42 4.13 -7.12
CA VAL A 127 -18.46 4.09 -8.23
C VAL A 127 -19.20 4.36 -9.54
N ALA A 128 -18.77 5.37 -10.29
CA ALA A 128 -19.31 5.69 -11.59
C ALA A 128 -18.72 4.79 -12.69
N ASP A 129 -19.37 4.69 -13.85
CA ASP A 129 -18.94 3.82 -14.98
C ASP A 129 -17.50 4.07 -15.45
N LYS A 130 -17.06 5.33 -15.37
CA LYS A 130 -15.71 5.76 -15.75
C LYS A 130 -14.68 5.60 -14.65
N GLU A 131 -15.05 5.10 -13.48
CA GLU A 131 -14.15 4.88 -12.36
C GLU A 131 -13.75 3.41 -12.25
N LEU A 132 -12.58 3.20 -11.67
CA LEU A 132 -12.07 1.92 -11.22
C LEU A 132 -11.98 1.97 -9.70
N LEU A 133 -12.17 0.83 -9.05
CA LEU A 133 -11.84 0.61 -7.64
C LEU A 133 -10.75 -0.46 -7.58
N PRO A 134 -9.45 -0.11 -7.74
CA PRO A 134 -8.40 -1.10 -7.93
C PRO A 134 -8.11 -1.98 -6.70
N ALA A 135 -8.07 -1.36 -5.51
CA ALA A 135 -7.72 -2.04 -4.27
C ALA A 135 -8.33 -1.35 -3.06
N VAL A 136 -8.32 -2.03 -1.92
CA VAL A 136 -8.65 -1.46 -0.61
C VAL A 136 -7.53 -1.77 0.39
N SER A 137 -7.53 -1.11 1.53
CA SER A 137 -6.68 -1.49 2.67
C SER A 137 -7.46 -1.46 3.97
N PRO A 138 -7.52 -2.57 4.74
CA PRO A 138 -7.92 -2.48 6.15
C PRO A 138 -6.94 -1.58 6.90
N ILE A 139 -7.44 -0.96 7.96
CA ILE A 139 -6.62 -0.23 8.93
C ILE A 139 -7.00 -0.58 10.36
N GLY A 140 -6.04 -0.46 11.27
CA GLY A 140 -6.26 -0.61 12.70
C GLY A 140 -4.97 -0.94 13.44
N TYR A 141 -5.09 -1.13 14.76
CA TYR A 141 -3.97 -1.56 15.58
C TYR A 141 -3.55 -2.99 15.23
N VAL A 142 -2.25 -3.15 14.94
CA VAL A 142 -1.64 -4.46 14.64
C VAL A 142 -1.74 -5.31 15.89
N LYS A 143 -2.35 -6.50 15.78
CA LYS A 143 -2.36 -7.46 16.89
C LYS A 143 -0.97 -8.04 17.04
N ASP A 144 -0.26 -7.61 18.09
CA ASP A 144 1.10 -8.04 18.35
C ASP A 144 1.14 -9.57 18.61
N LYS A 145 2.05 -10.27 17.93
CA LYS A 145 2.15 -11.74 17.96
C LYS A 145 3.18 -12.23 18.98
N ARG A 146 3.19 -11.67 20.18
CA ARG A 146 4.02 -12.21 21.28
C ARG A 146 3.56 -13.60 21.78
N SER A 147 2.54 -14.23 21.19
CA SER A 147 2.16 -15.61 21.48
C SER A 147 2.83 -16.61 20.51
N ARG A 148 4.03 -17.11 20.85
CA ARG A 148 4.71 -18.41 20.57
C ARG A 148 4.46 -19.21 19.26
N THR A 149 3.71 -18.69 18.28
CA THR A 149 3.41 -19.25 16.95
C THR A 149 3.92 -18.34 15.83
N ASP A 150 4.76 -17.36 16.21
CA ASP A 150 5.20 -16.23 15.39
C ASP A 150 6.04 -16.63 14.15
N ASN A 151 6.47 -17.90 14.08
CA ASN A 151 7.18 -18.45 12.94
C ASN A 151 6.27 -18.84 11.76
N LEU A 152 4.98 -19.14 11.97
CA LEU A 152 4.15 -19.71 10.89
C LEU A 152 3.56 -18.67 9.95
N PHE A 153 3.34 -17.43 10.42
CA PHE A 153 2.71 -16.38 9.61
C PHE A 153 3.67 -15.31 9.08
N ARG A 154 4.92 -15.28 9.56
CA ARG A 154 6.01 -14.58 8.86
C ARG A 154 6.25 -15.20 7.46
N PHE A 155 5.71 -16.40 7.24
CA PHE A 155 5.90 -17.24 6.05
C PHE A 155 4.86 -17.10 4.93
N ILE A 156 3.70 -16.45 5.11
CA ILE A 156 2.60 -16.60 4.13
C ILE A 156 2.69 -15.61 2.93
N ALA A 157 3.70 -14.73 2.87
CA ALA A 157 3.94 -13.95 1.64
C ALA A 157 5.38 -13.47 1.40
N ALA A 158 6.37 -13.90 2.20
CA ALA A 158 7.74 -13.33 2.15
C ALA A 158 7.76 -11.79 2.00
N SER A 159 6.72 -11.08 2.45
CA SER A 159 6.41 -9.70 2.03
C SER A 159 7.33 -8.67 2.67
N ASN A 160 8.24 -9.13 3.52
CA ASN A 160 9.37 -8.40 4.09
C ASN A 160 10.70 -8.73 3.38
N LYS A 161 10.78 -9.82 2.60
CA LYS A 161 11.92 -10.11 1.76
C LYS A 161 11.90 -9.15 0.58
N ARG A 162 13.07 -8.59 0.31
CA ARG A 162 13.31 -7.76 -0.86
C ARG A 162 14.42 -8.36 -1.70
N LYS A 163 14.26 -8.30 -3.01
CA LYS A 163 15.30 -8.61 -3.97
C LYS A 163 16.53 -7.75 -3.65
N PRO A 164 17.74 -8.28 -3.86
CA PRO A 164 18.95 -7.50 -3.69
C PRO A 164 18.96 -6.32 -4.67
N TRP A 165 19.70 -5.27 -4.31
CA TRP A 165 19.87 -4.06 -5.12
C TRP A 165 20.26 -4.37 -6.58
N SER A 166 21.17 -5.32 -6.76
CA SER A 166 21.70 -5.74 -8.07
C SER A 166 20.69 -6.40 -9.00
N GLU A 167 19.55 -6.88 -8.49
CA GLU A 167 18.46 -7.44 -9.30
C GLU A 167 17.45 -6.38 -9.75
N LEU A 168 17.54 -5.15 -9.25
CA LEU A 168 16.52 -4.11 -9.43
C LEU A 168 17.06 -2.85 -10.08
N PHE A 169 18.33 -2.53 -9.89
CA PHE A 169 18.94 -1.27 -10.30
C PHE A 169 20.16 -1.49 -11.19
N TYR A 170 20.22 -0.76 -12.31
CA TYR A 170 21.15 -1.01 -13.41
C TYR A 170 21.83 0.27 -13.89
N ASP A 171 22.99 0.14 -14.53
CA ASP A 171 23.86 1.23 -15.01
C ASP A 171 24.06 1.13 -16.52
N GLY A 172 23.49 2.08 -17.29
CA GLY A 172 23.55 2.16 -18.74
C GLY A 172 22.77 1.10 -19.51
N SER A 173 22.61 -0.11 -18.95
CA SER A 173 21.83 -1.20 -19.53
C SER A 173 21.34 -2.16 -18.46
N PHE A 174 20.23 -2.86 -18.73
CA PHE A 174 19.67 -3.91 -17.82
C PHE A 174 20.55 -5.15 -17.63
N LYS A 175 21.80 -5.14 -18.09
CA LYS A 175 22.79 -6.21 -17.91
C LYS A 175 23.82 -5.89 -16.82
N ILE A 176 24.03 -4.61 -16.51
CA ILE A 176 25.08 -4.16 -15.60
C ILE A 176 24.42 -3.64 -14.33
N PRO A 177 24.56 -4.33 -13.19
CA PRO A 177 24.04 -3.84 -11.92
C PRO A 177 24.63 -2.48 -11.53
N LEU A 178 23.79 -1.56 -11.06
CA LEU A 178 24.22 -0.26 -10.56
C LEU A 178 24.96 -0.45 -9.24
N VAL A 179 26.22 -0.02 -9.17
CA VAL A 179 26.96 0.05 -7.90
C VAL A 179 26.34 1.15 -7.03
N GLU A 180 25.97 0.85 -5.78
CA GLU A 180 25.28 1.80 -4.87
C GLU A 180 25.98 3.16 -4.79
N LYS A 181 27.32 3.18 -4.69
CA LYS A 181 28.09 4.44 -4.65
C LYS A 181 27.88 5.35 -5.86
N ARG A 182 27.59 4.78 -7.05
CA ARG A 182 27.30 5.52 -8.29
C ARG A 182 25.88 6.09 -8.34
N ALA A 183 25.00 5.69 -7.43
CA ALA A 183 23.69 6.30 -7.30
C ALA A 183 23.72 7.62 -6.51
N GLU A 184 24.83 7.93 -5.82
CA GLU A 184 25.03 9.20 -5.10
C GLU A 184 23.83 9.57 -4.20
N LYS A 185 23.23 10.75 -4.41
CA LYS A 185 22.04 11.21 -3.68
C LYS A 185 20.78 10.36 -3.92
N TYR A 186 20.77 9.51 -4.94
CA TYR A 186 19.64 8.64 -5.28
C TYR A 186 19.65 7.29 -4.56
N VAL A 187 20.69 6.99 -3.76
CA VAL A 187 20.73 5.77 -2.93
C VAL A 187 19.47 5.66 -2.06
N ILE A 188 19.10 6.73 -1.35
CA ILE A 188 17.95 6.74 -0.43
C ILE A 188 16.61 6.57 -1.19
N PRO A 189 16.32 7.34 -2.26
CA PRO A 189 15.14 7.12 -3.09
C PRO A 189 15.04 5.71 -3.67
N LEU A 190 16.11 5.17 -4.25
CA LEU A 190 16.10 3.82 -4.84
C LEU A 190 15.89 2.75 -3.78
N GLU A 191 16.54 2.87 -2.62
CA GLU A 191 16.29 1.95 -1.50
C GLU A 191 14.84 2.06 -0.99
N SER A 192 14.26 3.25 -1.03
CA SER A 192 12.85 3.45 -0.68
C SER A 192 11.91 2.76 -1.69
N VAL A 193 12.23 2.82 -3.00
CA VAL A 193 11.51 2.06 -4.03
C VAL A 193 11.65 0.55 -3.79
N ARG A 194 12.86 0.08 -3.48
CA ARG A 194 13.10 -1.34 -3.16
C ARG A 194 12.22 -1.80 -2.00
N LEU A 195 12.06 -0.99 -0.96
CA LEU A 195 11.23 -1.31 0.20
C LEU A 195 9.71 -1.23 -0.07
N GLY A 196 9.29 -0.65 -1.19
CA GLY A 196 7.88 -0.52 -1.57
C GLY A 196 7.12 -1.85 -1.60
N PRO A 197 5.81 -1.86 -1.30
CA PRO A 197 4.98 -3.05 -1.43
C PRO A 197 4.69 -3.39 -2.90
N SER A 198 4.44 -4.67 -3.19
CA SER A 198 3.99 -5.11 -4.51
C SER A 198 3.04 -6.29 -4.41
N ALA A 199 2.16 -6.43 -5.40
CA ALA A 199 1.24 -7.56 -5.51
C ALA A 199 2.03 -8.89 -5.50
N SER A 200 1.63 -9.80 -4.62
CA SER A 200 2.30 -11.09 -4.38
C SER A 200 3.82 -10.99 -4.15
N ASN A 201 4.29 -9.84 -3.67
CA ASN A 201 5.70 -9.52 -3.49
C ASN A 201 6.59 -9.70 -4.75
N ARG A 202 6.02 -9.53 -5.96
CA ARG A 202 6.75 -9.73 -7.23
C ARG A 202 7.91 -8.76 -7.44
N GLN A 203 7.85 -7.56 -6.85
CA GLN A 203 8.86 -6.50 -7.00
C GLN A 203 9.20 -6.23 -8.48
N PRO A 204 8.20 -5.81 -9.28
CA PRO A 204 8.28 -5.83 -10.74
C PRO A 204 9.10 -4.67 -11.34
N TRP A 205 9.61 -3.75 -10.53
CA TRP A 205 10.40 -2.62 -11.01
C TRP A 205 11.82 -3.03 -11.40
N ARG A 206 12.29 -2.49 -12.52
CA ARG A 206 13.69 -2.53 -12.97
C ARG A 206 14.03 -1.11 -13.40
N ILE A 207 14.98 -0.48 -12.72
CA ILE A 207 15.36 0.91 -12.98
C ILE A 207 16.77 0.95 -13.54
N CYS A 208 16.94 1.61 -14.67
CA CYS A 208 18.25 1.80 -15.31
C CYS A 208 18.65 3.27 -15.25
N LYS A 209 19.80 3.58 -14.67
CA LYS A 209 20.40 4.92 -14.69
C LYS A 209 21.15 5.10 -16.01
N GLU A 210 20.96 6.21 -16.71
CA GLU A 210 21.81 6.58 -17.84
C GLU A 210 23.27 6.79 -17.39
N GLN A 211 24.22 6.35 -18.22
CA GLN A 211 25.63 6.56 -17.96
C GLN A 211 25.92 8.06 -17.82
N ASP A 212 26.66 8.39 -16.76
CA ASP A 212 27.13 9.75 -16.45
C ASP A 212 26.04 10.82 -16.34
N LYS A 213 24.76 10.42 -16.23
CA LYS A 213 23.63 11.34 -16.06
C LYS A 213 22.74 10.95 -14.88
N ASN A 214 21.98 11.93 -14.40
CA ASN A 214 20.97 11.74 -13.35
C ASN A 214 19.57 11.49 -13.95
N VAL A 215 19.52 10.66 -15.00
CA VAL A 215 18.29 10.26 -15.70
C VAL A 215 18.08 8.76 -15.45
N PHE A 216 16.86 8.36 -15.12
CA PHE A 216 16.48 7.00 -14.79
C PHE A 216 15.28 6.56 -15.62
N HIS A 217 15.30 5.31 -16.08
CA HIS A 217 14.26 4.67 -16.89
C HIS A 217 13.66 3.47 -16.15
#